data_AF-A0A256ZC42-F1
#
_entry.id   AF-A0A256ZC42-F1
#
_cell.length_a   1.000
_cell.length_b   1.000
_cell.length_c   1.000
_cell.angle_alpha   90.00
_cell.angle_beta   90.00
_cell.angle_gamma   90.00
#
_symmetry.space_group_name_H-M   'P 1'
#
loop_
_entity.id
_entity.type
_entity.pdbx_description
1 polymer ?
#
loop_
_entity_poly.entity_id
_entity_poly.type
_entity_poly.pdbx_seq_one_letter_code
_entity_poly.pdbx_strand_id
1 'polypeptide(L)' 'MVPGKVLGAGIIRHPVNVAALGFSDQARKKIVKAKGKCMTIAEMAEANPKGTGVKIIG' A
#
# COMPACT_ATOMS: atom_id res chain seq x y z
N MET A 1 -3.09 5.31 1.26
CA MET A 1 -3.80 4.46 2.24
C MET A 1 -5.02 3.87 1.56
N VAL A 2 -5.32 2.61 1.80
CA VAL A 2 -6.51 1.92 1.25
C VAL A 2 -7.28 1.33 2.42
N PRO A 3 -8.53 1.79 2.68
CA PRO A 3 -9.36 1.30 3.79
C PRO A 3 -10.01 -0.06 3.46
N GLY A 4 -9.27 -0.97 2.84
CA GLY A 4 -9.80 -2.23 2.33
C GLY A 4 -8.71 -3.19 1.86
N LYS A 5 -9.10 -4.17 1.04
CA LYS A 5 -8.19 -5.17 0.49
C LYS A 5 -7.61 -4.70 -0.85
N VAL A 6 -6.29 -4.67 -0.95
CA VAL A 6 -5.60 -4.31 -2.21
C VAL A 6 -5.55 -5.54 -3.12
N LEU A 7 -6.14 -5.39 -4.29
CA LEU A 7 -6.13 -6.40 -5.34
C LEU A 7 -5.05 -6.10 -6.39
N GLY A 8 -4.51 -7.16 -6.97
CA GLY A 8 -3.41 -7.09 -7.93
C GLY A 8 -3.86 -6.90 -9.38
N ALA A 9 -4.97 -6.22 -9.65
CA ALA A 9 -5.47 -6.00 -11.01
C ALA A 9 -4.87 -4.70 -11.59
N GLY A 10 -3.65 -4.77 -12.10
CA GLY A 10 -2.95 -3.61 -12.67
C GLY A 10 -1.45 -3.79 -12.80
N ILE A 11 -0.78 -2.87 -13.51
CA ILE A 11 0.67 -2.83 -13.68
C ILE A 11 1.21 -1.68 -12.84
N ILE A 12 2.12 -1.97 -11.92
CA ILE A 12 2.83 -0.95 -11.14
C ILE A 12 4.11 -0.61 -11.90
N ARG A 13 4.21 0.61 -12.44
CA ARG A 13 5.40 1.09 -13.19
C ARG A 13 6.41 1.83 -12.32
N HIS A 14 5.99 2.30 -11.16
CA HIS A 14 6.79 3.11 -10.24
C HIS A 14 6.68 2.57 -8.82
N PRO A 15 7.75 2.65 -8.01
CA PRO A 15 7.74 2.19 -6.62
C PRO A 15 6.69 2.98 -5.83
N VAL A 16 5.80 2.25 -5.16
CA VAL A 16 4.74 2.84 -4.33
C VAL A 16 4.73 2.21 -2.96
N ASN A 17 4.58 3.04 -1.93
CA ASN A 17 4.34 2.58 -0.57
C ASN A 17 2.84 2.55 -0.34
N VAL A 18 2.32 1.36 -0.06
CA VAL A 18 0.88 1.14 0.09
C VAL A 18 0.63 0.65 1.50
N ALA A 19 -0.26 1.35 2.22
CA ALA A 19 -0.80 0.89 3.48
C ALA A 19 -2.25 0.46 3.30
N ALA A 20 -2.59 -0.75 3.74
CA ALA A 20 -3.95 -1.30 3.63
C ALA A 20 -4.27 -2.26 4.77
N LEU A 21 -5.57 -2.58 4.93
CA LEU A 21 -6.03 -3.61 5.89
C LEU A 21 -5.62 -5.01 5.45
N GLY A 22 -5.59 -5.26 4.14
CA GLY A 22 -5.21 -6.55 3.61
C GLY A 22 -4.67 -6.42 2.20
N PHE A 23 -3.80 -7.35 1.83
CA PHE A 23 -3.26 -7.46 0.47
C PHE A 23 -3.57 -8.84 -0.09
N SER A 24 -3.91 -8.90 -1.38
CA SER A 24 -3.93 -10.16 -2.11
C SER A 24 -2.51 -10.60 -2.48
N ASP A 25 -2.27 -11.89 -2.65
CA ASP A 25 -0.93 -12.42 -2.92
C ASP A 25 -0.35 -11.91 -4.23
N GLN A 26 -1.20 -11.70 -5.25
CA GLN A 26 -0.81 -11.03 -6.49
C GLN A 26 -0.42 -9.57 -6.27
N ALA A 27 -1.12 -8.85 -5.39
CA ALA A 27 -0.81 -7.46 -5.08
C ALA A 27 0.53 -7.35 -4.37
N ARG A 28 0.77 -8.19 -3.35
CA ARG A 28 2.05 -8.26 -2.62
C ARG A 28 3.21 -8.50 -3.57
N LYS A 29 3.11 -9.52 -4.42
CA LYS A 29 4.15 -9.83 -5.42
C LYS A 29 4.44 -8.65 -6.35
N LYS A 30 3.40 -7.94 -6.82
CA LYS A 30 3.56 -6.78 -7.69
C LYS A 30 4.22 -5.60 -6.98
N ILE A 31 3.84 -5.32 -5.73
CA ILE A 31 4.41 -4.24 -4.94
C ILE A 31 5.90 -4.50 -4.67
N VAL A 32 6.26 -5.73 -4.24
CA VAL A 32 7.66 -6.13 -4.04
C VAL A 32 8.45 -6.06 -5.36
N LYS A 33 7.87 -6.52 -6.47
CA LYS A 33 8.50 -6.44 -7.80
C LYS A 33 8.75 -5.00 -8.25
N ALA A 34 7.87 -4.08 -7.88
CA ALA A 34 7.99 -2.65 -8.17
C ALA A 34 8.93 -1.92 -7.19
N LYS A 35 9.63 -2.61 -6.28
CA LYS A 35 10.41 -2.01 -5.17
C LYS A 35 9.55 -1.10 -4.27
N GLY A 36 8.26 -1.38 -4.18
CA GLY A 36 7.33 -0.72 -3.27
C GLY A 36 7.31 -1.42 -1.90
N LYS A 37 6.81 -0.71 -0.88
CA LYS A 37 6.69 -1.23 0.48
C LYS A 37 5.22 -1.44 0.84
N CYS A 38 4.88 -2.67 1.25
CA CYS A 38 3.57 -2.99 1.81
C CYS A 38 3.63 -2.71 3.31
N MET A 39 2.71 -1.90 3.82
CA MET A 39 2.59 -1.56 5.24
C MET A 39 1.16 -1.85 5.70
N THR A 40 0.97 -2.09 6.99
CA THR A 40 -0.38 -2.04 7.56
C THR A 40 -0.78 -0.60 7.88
N ILE A 41 -2.08 -0.37 8.09
CA ILE A 41 -2.58 0.95 8.52
C ILE A 41 -1.98 1.34 9.87
N ALA A 42 -1.79 0.38 10.78
CA ALA A 42 -1.14 0.60 12.07
C ALA A 42 0.29 1.10 11.90
N GLU A 43 1.11 0.39 11.12
CA GLU A 43 2.51 0.79 10.87
C GLU A 43 2.61 2.14 10.14
N MET A 44 1.68 2.46 9.23
CA MET A 44 1.63 3.78 8.61
C MET A 44 1.29 4.87 9.63
N ALA A 45 0.36 4.62 10.55
CA ALA A 45 -0.02 5.57 11.60
C ALA A 45 1.13 5.82 12.58
N GLU A 46 1.89 4.78 12.93
CA GLU A 46 3.09 4.89 13.78
C GLU A 46 4.24 5.59 13.05
N ALA A 47 4.50 5.23 11.80
CA ALA A 47 5.58 5.80 11.02
C ALA A 47 5.30 7.25 10.58
N ASN A 48 4.02 7.63 10.45
CA ASN A 48 3.63 8.93 9.94
C ASN A 48 2.35 9.46 10.63
N PRO A 49 2.45 9.85 11.93
CA PRO A 49 1.30 10.25 12.75
C PRO A 49 0.61 11.51 12.26
N LYS A 50 1.27 12.32 11.41
CA LYS A 50 0.70 13.54 10.83
C LYS A 50 -0.15 13.29 9.58
N GLY A 51 -0.10 12.08 8.98
CA GLY A 51 -0.87 11.75 7.77
C GLY A 51 -0.57 12.65 6.56
N THR A 52 0.50 13.46 6.61
CA THR A 52 0.82 14.44 5.56
C THR A 52 1.31 13.72 4.30
N GLY A 53 0.67 14.04 3.16
CA GLY A 53 0.98 13.40 1.88
C GLY A 53 0.34 12.02 1.68
N VAL A 54 -0.55 11.58 2.58
CA VAL A 54 -1.29 10.33 2.41
C VAL A 54 -2.49 10.55 1.48
N LYS A 55 -2.49 9.88 0.33
CA LYS A 55 -3.65 9.82 -0.55
C LYS A 55 -4.49 8.59 -0.21
N ILE A 56 -5.75 8.80 0.15
CA ILE A 56 -6.70 7.71 0.36
C ILE A 56 -7.25 7.31 -1.01
N ILE A 57 -7.18 6.02 -1.33
CA ILE A 57 -7.71 5.46 -2.57
C ILE A 57 -8.84 4.51 -2.16
N GLY A 58 -10.03 4.74 -2.70
CA GLY A 58 -11.25 3.95 -2.54
C GLY A 58 -11.76 3.48 -3.89
#